data_AF-A0A147I599-F1
#
_entry.id   AF-A0A147I599-F1
#
_cell.length_a   1.000
_cell.length_b   1.000
_cell.length_c   1.000
_cell.angle_alpha   90.00
_cell.angle_beta   90.00
_cell.angle_gamma   90.00
#
_symmetry.space_group_name_H-M   'P 1'
#
loop_
_entity.id
_entity.type
_entity.pdbx_description
1 polymer ?
#
loop_
_entity_poly.entity_id
_entity_poly.type
_entity_poly.pdbx_seq_one_letter_code
_entity_poly.pdbx_strand_id
1 'polypeptide(L)' 'MAAIFMIGDGLLGLVQTGRHTDLWKDRALGAEYAVRPFVGRPGRRRLYALAQIAAGLALAARQKR' A
#
# COMPACT_ATOMS: atom_id res chain seq x y z
N MET A 1 -5.38 13.60 -5.98
CA MET A 1 -4.65 13.15 -4.77
C MET A 1 -4.66 11.63 -4.58
N ALA A 2 -5.82 10.96 -4.54
CA ALA A 2 -5.91 9.51 -4.25
C ALA A 2 -5.00 8.63 -5.13
N ALA A 3 -4.93 8.92 -6.43
CA ALA A 3 -4.05 8.17 -7.34
C ALA A 3 -2.57 8.21 -6.92
N ILE A 4 -2.07 9.38 -6.51
CA ILE A 4 -0.69 9.56 -6.07
C ILE A 4 -0.45 8.83 -4.75
N PHE A 5 -1.40 8.92 -3.80
CA PHE A 5 -1.32 8.16 -2.54
C PHE A 5 -1.26 6.65 -2.78
N MET A 6 -2.10 6.11 -3.67
CA MET A 6 -2.10 4.68 -3.99
C MET A 6 -0.79 4.24 -4.64
N ILE A 7 -0.26 5.04 -5.56
CA ILE A 7 1.03 4.75 -6.21
C ILE A 7 2.17 4.80 -5.18
N GLY A 8 2.21 5.85 -4.35
CA GLY A 8 3.24 6.02 -3.33
C GLY A 8 3.21 4.92 -2.27
N ASP A 9 2.02 4.59 -1.75
CA ASP A 9 1.83 3.51 -0.77
C ASP A 9 2.19 2.14 -1.37
N GLY A 10 1.80 1.89 -2.61
CA GLY A 10 2.20 0.69 -3.33
C GLY A 10 3.71 0.62 -3.56
N LEU A 11 4.36 1.72 -3.92
CA LEU A 11 5.81 1.76 -4.10
C LEU A 11 6.53 1.42 -2.79
N LEU A 12 6.13 2.05 -1.68
CA LEU A 12 6.66 1.75 -0.33
C LEU A 12 6.39 0.30 0.08
N GLY A 13 5.19 -0.22 -0.18
CA GLY A 13 4.84 -1.61 0.07
C GLY A 13 5.69 -2.63 -0.70
N LEU A 14 6.18 -2.27 -1.90
CA LEU A 14 7.07 -3.10 -2.72
C LEU A 14 8.53 -3.01 -2.31
N VAL A 15 9.07 -1.79 -2.23
CA VAL A 15 10.51 -1.58 -2.00
C VAL A 15 10.90 -1.68 -0.52
N GLN A 16 9.96 -1.43 0.38
CA GLN A 16 10.17 -1.38 1.83
C GLN A 16 9.18 -2.26 2.59
N THR A 17 8.77 -3.40 2.03
CA THR A 17 7.68 -4.24 2.54
C THR A 17 7.66 -4.45 4.06
N GLY A 18 8.80 -4.87 4.65
CA GLY A 18 8.92 -5.11 6.10
C GLY A 18 8.78 -3.80 6.89
N ARG A 19 9.67 -2.84 6.62
CA ARG A 19 9.68 -1.52 7.27
C ARG A 19 8.33 -0.81 7.18
N HIS A 20 7.69 -0.84 6.02
CA HIS A 20 6.39 -0.23 5.80
C HIS A 20 5.29 -0.90 6.64
N THR A 21 5.27 -2.23 6.74
CA THR A 21 4.31 -2.95 7.61
C THR A 21 4.60 -2.66 9.08
N ASP A 22 5.87 -2.59 9.47
CA ASP A 22 6.30 -2.35 10.84
C ASP A 22 5.94 -0.96 11.37
N LEU A 23 5.85 0.05 10.49
CA LEU A 23 5.41 1.40 10.87
C LEU A 23 3.97 1.44 11.42
N TRP A 24 3.12 0.54 10.96
CA TRP A 24 1.67 0.61 11.18
C TRP A 24 1.11 -0.57 11.97
N LYS A 25 1.92 -1.58 12.28
CA LYS A 25 1.44 -2.79 12.96
C LYS A 25 1.15 -2.54 14.45
N ASP A 26 1.74 -1.51 15.05
CA ASP A 26 1.65 -1.20 16.48
C ASP A 26 1.33 0.30 16.69
N ARG A 27 0.37 0.61 17.57
CA ARG A 27 0.03 1.99 18.03
C ARG A 27 -0.21 2.99 16.90
N ALA A 28 -0.95 2.56 15.89
CA ALA A 28 -1.23 3.26 14.65
C ALA A 28 -2.69 3.75 14.54
N LEU A 29 -3.34 4.06 15.67
CA LEU A 29 -4.67 4.70 15.72
C LEU A 29 -5.75 3.98 14.88
N GLY A 30 -5.70 2.65 14.81
CA GLY A 30 -6.64 1.82 14.05
C GLY A 30 -6.09 1.32 12.71
N ALA A 31 -5.00 1.88 12.20
CA ALA A 31 -4.35 1.38 10.98
C ALA A 31 -3.75 -0.03 11.16
N GLU A 32 -3.56 -0.48 12.41
CA GLU A 32 -3.11 -1.84 12.72
C GLU A 32 -4.05 -2.89 12.11
N TYR A 33 -5.37 -2.63 12.11
CA TYR A 33 -6.36 -3.54 11.55
C TYR A 33 -6.23 -3.70 10.04
N ALA A 34 -5.89 -2.60 9.33
CA ALA A 34 -5.68 -2.61 7.90
C ALA A 34 -4.39 -3.35 7.51
N VAL A 35 -3.37 -3.28 8.36
CA VAL A 35 -2.04 -3.85 8.09
C VAL A 35 -1.89 -5.29 8.59
N ARG A 36 -2.73 -5.72 9.54
CA ARG A 36 -2.75 -7.08 10.12
C ARG A 36 -2.68 -8.24 9.10
N PRO A 37 -3.36 -8.21 7.93
CA PRO A 37 -3.27 -9.29 6.94
C PRO A 37 -1.88 -9.50 6.34
N PHE A 38 -1.02 -8.47 6.43
CA PHE A 38 0.31 -8.40 5.83
C PHE A 38 1.45 -8.72 6.82
N VAL A 39 1.18 -8.64 8.13
CA VAL A 39 2.18 -8.92 9.17
C VAL A 39 2.73 -10.34 9.03
N GLY A 40 4.06 -10.45 8.95
CA GLY A 40 4.76 -11.73 8.73
C GLY A 40 4.55 -12.34 7.35
N ARG A 41 3.88 -11.65 6.41
CA ARG A 41 3.53 -12.16 5.08
C ARG A 41 3.96 -11.18 3.97
N PRO A 42 5.27 -11.00 3.73
CA PRO A 42 5.79 -10.00 2.78
C PRO A 42 5.29 -10.22 1.35
N GLY A 43 5.10 -11.47 0.92
CA GLY A 43 4.55 -11.78 -0.41
C GLY A 43 3.13 -11.20 -0.61
N ARG A 44 2.27 -11.28 0.40
CA ARG A 44 0.91 -10.72 0.33
C ARG A 44 0.93 -9.20 0.22
N ARG A 45 1.82 -8.52 0.95
CA ARG A 45 1.96 -7.05 0.86
C ARG A 45 2.48 -6.61 -0.50
N ARG A 46 3.44 -7.34 -1.09
CA ARG A 46 3.96 -7.05 -2.43
C ARG A 46 2.90 -7.20 -3.52
N LEU A 47 2.11 -8.28 -3.47
CA LEU A 47 0.98 -8.47 -4.38
C LEU A 47 -0.05 -7.34 -4.25
N TYR A 48 -0.41 -6.99 -3.01
CA TYR A 48 -1.33 -5.89 -2.76
C TYR A 48 -0.78 -4.54 -3.24
N ALA A 49 0.52 -4.31 -3.07
CA ALA A 49 1.21 -3.12 -3.55
C ALA A 49 1.19 -2.99 -5.08
N LEU A 50 1.41 -4.08 -5.82
CA LEU A 50 1.25 -4.08 -7.28
C LEU A 50 -0.19 -3.71 -7.68
N ALA A 51 -1.18 -4.26 -6.98
CA ALA A 51 -2.58 -3.92 -7.21
C ALA A 51 -2.88 -2.43 -6.93
N GLN A 52 -2.32 -1.87 -5.85
CA GLN A 52 -2.46 -0.44 -5.52
C GLN A 52 -1.84 0.45 -6.60
N ILE A 53 -0.64 0.13 -7.09
CA ILE A 53 0.00 0.90 -8.17
C ILE A 53 -0.87 0.84 -9.43
N ALA A 54 -1.30 -0.34 -9.84
CA ALA A 54 -2.15 -0.51 -11.02
C ALA A 54 -3.46 0.30 -10.89
N ALA A 55 -4.12 0.24 -9.74
CA ALA A 55 -5.33 1.00 -9.46
C ALA A 55 -5.08 2.53 -9.45
N GLY A 56 -3.97 2.98 -8.86
CA GLY A 56 -3.58 4.39 -8.85
C GLY A 56 -3.28 4.92 -10.25
N LEU A 57 -2.58 4.14 -11.08
CA LEU A 57 -2.33 4.46 -12.48
C LEU A 57 -3.63 4.53 -13.28
N ALA A 58 -4.54 3.57 -13.11
CA ALA A 58 -5.86 3.57 -13.75
C ALA A 58 -6.69 4.80 -13.34
N LEU A 59 -6.67 5.17 -12.06
CA LEU A 59 -7.37 6.34 -11.54
C LEU A 59 -6.76 7.65 -12.07
N ALA A 60 -5.43 7.73 -12.19
CA ALA A 60 -4.74 8.87 -12.78
C ALA A 60 -5.07 9.03 -14.26
N ALA A 61 -5.07 7.93 -15.02
CA ALA A 61 -5.43 7.94 -16.44
C ALA A 61 -6.88 8.40 -16.67
N ARG A 62 -7.79 8.03 -15.76
CA ARG A 62 -9.21 8.42 -15.82
C ARG A 62 -9.46 9.89 -15.45
N GLN A 63 -8.58 10.53 -14.68
CA GLN A 63 -8.73 11.95 -14.32
C GLN A 63 -8.41 12.90 -15.48
N LYS A 64 -7.76 12.41 -16.54
CA LYS A 64 -7.41 13.20 -17.74
C LYS A 64 -8.49 13.11 -18.85
N ARG A 65 -9.66 12.57 -18.54
CA ARG A 65 -10.86 12.58 -19.40
C ARG A 65 -11.96 13.36 -18.71
#